data_AF-A0A925G0G6-F1
#
_entry.id   AF-A0A925G0G6-F1
#
_cell.length_a   1.000
_cell.length_b   1.000
_cell.length_c   1.000
_cell.angle_alpha   90.00
_cell.angle_beta   90.00
_cell.angle_gamma   90.00
#
_symmetry.space_group_name_H-M   'P 1'
#
loop_
_entity.id
_entity.type
_entity.pdbx_description
1 polymer ?
#
loop_
_entity_poly.entity_id
_entity_poly.type
_entity_poly.pdbx_seq_one_letter_code
_entity_poly.pdbx_strand_id
1 'polypeptide(L)' 'RWLVQNRSIKAIGLDTPSIDYGQSTLFESHRILFEKNIPAFENLANLHQLPLKNFQVIALPMKIKGGSGGPLRAIAIVR' A
#
# COMPACT_ATOMS: atom_id res chain seq x y z
N ARG A 1 -3.96 -13.19 0.99
CA ARG A 1 -5.23 -13.89 1.33
C ARG A 1 -5.61 -13.73 2.81
N TRP A 2 -4.80 -14.19 3.76
CA TRP A 2 -5.14 -14.15 5.19
C TRP A 2 -5.51 -12.75 5.71
N LEU A 3 -4.71 -11.72 5.39
CA LEU A 3 -4.99 -10.33 5.80
C LEU A 3 -6.37 -9.86 5.34
N VAL A 4 -6.71 -10.10 4.08
CA VAL A 4 -7.99 -9.69 3.48
C VAL A 4 -9.17 -10.44 4.10
N GLN A 5 -8.99 -11.69 4.49
CA GLN A 5 -10.05 -12.53 5.06
C GLN A 5 -10.26 -12.31 6.55
N ASN A 6 -9.20 -11.97 7.29
CA ASN A 6 -9.21 -11.96 8.76
C ASN A 6 -8.97 -10.58 9.36
N ARG A 7 -8.70 -9.56 8.55
CA ARG A 7 -8.45 -8.19 8.99
C ARG A 7 -9.13 -7.20 8.06
N SER A 8 -9.57 -6.08 8.61
CA SER A 8 -10.17 -4.97 7.84
C SER A 8 -9.12 -3.90 7.53
N ILE A 9 -8.04 -4.28 6.84
CA ILE A 9 -6.98 -3.35 6.43
C ILE A 9 -7.50 -2.35 5.39
N LYS A 10 -6.94 -1.13 5.40
CA LYS A 10 -7.35 -0.04 4.50
C LYS A 10 -6.38 0.17 3.34
N ALA A 11 -5.14 -0.26 3.48
CA ALA A 11 -4.11 -0.22 2.45
C ALA A 11 -2.97 -1.18 2.83
N ILE A 12 -2.08 -1.47 1.88
CA ILE A 12 -0.77 -2.07 2.13
C ILE A 12 0.32 -1.14 1.63
N GLY A 13 1.50 -1.15 2.25
CA GLY A 13 2.63 -0.35 1.81
C GLY A 13 3.96 -1.05 2.06
N LEU A 14 4.92 -0.84 1.15
CA LEU A 14 6.26 -1.42 1.21
C LEU A 14 7.28 -0.59 0.43
N ASP A 15 8.56 -0.90 0.61
CA ASP A 15 9.73 -0.20 0.07
C ASP A 15 10.24 -0.77 -1.26
N THR A 16 9.59 -1.79 -1.81
CA THR A 16 9.89 -2.37 -3.12
C THR A 16 9.00 -1.79 -4.23
N PRO A 17 9.38 -1.96 -5.51
CA PRO A 17 8.59 -1.48 -6.66
C PRO A 17 7.38 -2.37 -6.99
N SER A 18 7.08 -3.38 -6.17
CA SER A 18 5.94 -4.27 -6.38
C SER A 18 5.51 -4.87 -5.04
N ILE A 19 4.20 -4.90 -4.76
CA ILE A 19 3.62 -5.70 -3.65
C ILE A 19 3.67 -7.21 -3.88
N ASP A 20 3.99 -7.65 -5.09
CA ASP A 20 4.13 -9.06 -5.42
C ASP A 20 5.58 -9.52 -5.33
N TYR A 21 5.75 -10.84 -5.17
CA TYR A 21 7.06 -11.47 -5.30
C TYR A 21 7.65 -11.17 -6.68
N GLY A 22 8.92 -10.75 -6.75
CA GLY A 22 9.50 -10.17 -7.97
C GLY A 22 9.48 -11.07 -9.22
N GLN A 23 9.45 -12.39 -9.06
CA GLN A 23 9.35 -13.34 -10.18
C GLN A 23 7.91 -13.80 -10.46
N SER A 24 6.93 -13.27 -9.72
CA SER A 24 5.52 -13.59 -9.93
C SER A 24 5.07 -13.11 -11.31
N THR A 25 4.43 -14.00 -12.05
CA THR A 25 3.73 -13.68 -13.31
C THR A 25 2.22 -13.58 -13.12
N LEU A 26 1.72 -13.96 -11.93
CA LEU A 26 0.29 -14.03 -11.63
C LEU A 26 -0.23 -12.80 -10.90
N PHE A 27 0.67 -12.01 -10.28
CA PHE A 27 0.36 -10.80 -9.50
C PHE A 27 -0.78 -11.03 -8.50
N GLU A 28 -0.70 -12.13 -7.76
CA GLU A 28 -1.78 -12.54 -6.86
C GLU A 28 -2.05 -11.50 -5.77
N SER A 29 -1.01 -10.81 -5.29
CA SER A 29 -1.17 -9.78 -4.25
C SER A 29 -1.95 -8.59 -4.79
N HIS A 30 -1.59 -8.06 -5.97
CA HIS A 30 -2.38 -7.03 -6.66
C HIS A 30 -3.82 -7.50 -6.86
N ARG A 31 -4.03 -8.69 -7.43
CA ARG A 31 -5.38 -9.20 -7.73
C ARG A 31 -6.25 -9.30 -6.47
N ILE A 32 -5.74 -9.95 -5.43
CA ILE A 32 -6.49 -10.20 -4.19
C ILE A 32 -6.82 -8.89 -3.47
N LEU A 33 -5.88 -7.93 -3.42
CA LEU A 33 -6.08 -6.66 -2.73
C LEU A 33 -7.02 -5.74 -3.51
N PHE A 34 -6.81 -5.59 -4.82
CA PHE A 34 -7.56 -4.66 -5.65
C PHE A 34 -8.99 -5.13 -5.92
N GLU A 35 -9.25 -6.44 -6.01
CA GLU A 35 -10.62 -6.99 -6.04
C GLU A 35 -11.43 -6.57 -4.80
N LYS A 36 -10.76 -6.28 -3.69
CA LYS A 36 -11.36 -5.82 -2.43
C LYS A 36 -11.25 -4.32 -2.21
N ASN A 37 -10.86 -3.55 -3.23
CA ASN A 37 -10.62 -2.11 -3.16
C ASN A 37 -9.62 -1.70 -2.06
N ILE A 38 -8.60 -2.53 -1.82
CA ILE A 38 -7.52 -2.22 -0.89
C ILE A 38 -6.33 -1.69 -1.70
N PRO A 39 -6.03 -0.39 -1.69
CA PRO A 39 -4.91 0.18 -2.43
C PRO A 39 -3.55 -0.24 -1.86
N ALA A 40 -2.53 -0.11 -2.71
CA ALA A 40 -1.14 -0.38 -2.38
C ALA A 40 -0.28 0.89 -2.54
N PHE A 41 0.75 1.02 -1.70
CA PHE A 41 1.80 2.03 -1.81
C PHE A 41 3.16 1.34 -2.00
N GLU A 42 3.76 1.54 -3.16
CA GLU A 42 5.05 0.98 -3.52
C GLU A 42 6.15 2.05 -3.41
N ASN A 43 7.39 1.62 -3.23
CA ASN A 43 8.57 2.48 -3.10
C ASN A 43 8.50 3.47 -1.91
N LEU A 44 7.90 3.06 -0.79
CA LEU A 44 7.94 3.84 0.44
C LEU A 44 9.39 3.93 0.98
N ALA A 45 9.72 5.07 1.58
CA ALA A 45 11.02 5.31 2.20
C ALA A 45 10.88 5.50 3.71
N ASN A 46 12.00 5.39 4.43
CA ASN A 46 12.12 5.69 5.87
C ASN A 46 11.19 4.87 6.78
N LEU A 47 10.73 3.69 6.34
CA LEU A 47 9.86 2.83 7.14
C LEU A 47 10.50 2.42 8.48
N HIS A 48 11.83 2.33 8.53
CA HIS A 48 12.60 2.04 9.74
C HIS A 48 12.49 3.11 10.84
N GLN A 49 11.99 4.32 10.51
CA GLN A 49 11.76 5.40 11.48
C GLN A 49 10.38 5.33 12.14
N LEU A 50 9.51 4.42 11.68
CA LEU A 50 8.14 4.30 12.18
C LEU A 50 8.08 3.39 13.40
N PRO A 51 7.25 3.71 14.41
CA PRO A 51 6.92 2.76 15.46
C PRO A 51 6.07 1.62 14.89
N LEU A 52 6.07 0.45 15.56
CA LEU A 52 5.30 -0.72 15.12
C LEU A 52 3.79 -0.48 15.05
N LYS A 53 3.27 0.48 15.82
CA LYS A 53 1.85 0.82 15.92
C LYS A 53 1.68 2.28 16.38
N ASN A 54 0.44 2.77 16.33
CA ASN A 54 0.01 4.07 16.88
C ASN A 54 0.57 5.31 16.17
N PHE A 55 0.76 5.25 14.85
CA PHE A 55 1.04 6.42 14.01
C PHE A 55 -0.07 6.61 12.96
N GLN A 56 -0.15 7.80 12.37
CA GLN A 56 -1.12 8.09 11.31
C GLN A 56 -0.42 8.15 9.95
N VAL A 57 -1.03 7.57 8.93
CA VAL A 57 -0.55 7.66 7.53
C VAL A 57 -1.47 8.59 6.75
N ILE A 58 -0.87 9.51 6.00
CA ILE A 58 -1.57 10.34 5.01
C ILE A 58 -0.91 10.08 3.66
N ALA A 59 -1.68 9.56 2.72
CA ALA A 59 -1.23 9.21 1.39
C ALA A 59 -2.29 9.66 0.38
N LEU A 60 -2.10 10.85 -0.18
CA LEU A 60 -3.06 11.52 -1.06
C LEU A 60 -2.56 11.46 -2.51
N PRO A 61 -3.09 10.54 -3.35
CA PRO A 61 -2.67 10.46 -4.74
C PRO A 61 -3.12 11.65 -5.55
N MET A 62 -2.39 11.89 -6.65
CA MET A 62 -2.81 12.84 -7.67
C MET A 62 -4.22 12.49 -8.18
N LYS A 63 -5.07 13.52 -8.33
CA LYS A 63 -6.44 13.36 -8.82
C LYS A 63 -6.46 13.24 -10.35
N ILE A 64 -6.14 12.05 -10.85
CA ILE A 64 -6.12 11.74 -12.29
C ILE A 64 -7.50 11.23 -12.72
N LYS A 65 -8.13 11.87 -13.72
CA LYS A 65 -9.45 11.46 -14.23
C LYS A 65 -9.35 10.05 -14.82
N GLY A 66 -10.09 9.09 -14.24
CA GLY A 66 -10.08 7.68 -14.66
C GLY A 66 -8.76 6.94 -14.34
N GLY A 67 -7.90 7.51 -13.49
CA GLY A 67 -6.62 6.88 -13.14
C GLY A 67 -6.80 5.62 -12.29
N SER A 68 -6.03 4.59 -12.60
CA SER A 68 -5.92 3.37 -11.78
C SER A 68 -5.01 3.56 -10.56
N GLY A 69 -4.17 4.59 -10.58
CA GLY A 69 -3.23 4.98 -9.53
C GLY A 69 -2.51 6.26 -9.92
N GLY A 70 -1.66 6.77 -9.03
CA GLY A 70 -0.86 7.95 -9.31
C GLY A 70 0.21 8.17 -8.24
N PRO A 71 1.29 8.88 -8.58
CA PRO A 71 2.31 9.23 -7.60
C PRO A 71 1.70 10.09 -6.50
N LEU A 72 2.30 10.01 -5.31
CA LEU A 72 1.81 10.69 -4.12
C LEU A 72 2.96 11.04 -3.18
N ARG A 73 2.70 12.00 -2.29
CA ARG A 73 3.56 12.23 -1.14
C ARG A 73 2.98 11.50 0.07
N ALA A 74 3.62 10.39 0.45
CA ALA A 74 3.28 9.67 1.66
C ALA A 74 3.93 10.36 2.86
N ILE A 75 3.15 10.62 3.91
CA ILE A 75 3.65 11.15 5.17
C ILE A 75 3.12 10.30 6.33
N ALA A 76 3.92 10.18 7.37
CA ALA A 76 3.51 9.59 8.63
C ALA A 76 3.59 10.64 9.73
N ILE A 77 2.55 10.74 10.55
CA ILE A 77 2.56 11.54 11.79
C ILE A 77 2.83 10.57 12.93
N VAL A 78 4.01 10.71 13.53
CA VAL A 78 4.47 9.95 14.70
C VAL A 78 4.22 10.82 15.93
N ARG A 79 3.67 10.22 17.00
CA ARG A 79 3.44 10.88 18.30
C ARG A 79 4.30 10.25 19.37
#